data_AF-A0AAJ2EL01-F1
#
_entry.id   AF-A0AAJ2EL01-F1
#
_cell.length_a   1.000
_cell.length_b   1.000
_cell.length_c   1.000
_cell.angle_alpha   90.00
_cell.angle_beta   90.00
_cell.angle_gamma   90.00
#
_symmetry.space_group_name_H-M   'P 1'
#
loop_
_entity.id
_entity.type
_entity.pdbx_description
1 polymer ?
#
loop_
_entity_poly.entity_id
_entity_poly.type
_entity_poly.pdbx_seq_one_letter_code
_entity_poly.pdbx_strand_id
1 'polypeptide(L)'
;MKSLNFLTHQEIFDNAVQHLFTQGQAALLPHGGGAYRGFCGGCPIGSLIKPRDYVTAMEGVPIRYIGKSPEAVPAYMDVGVAALKRALLRARINVFDPTTVELLSCLQNVHDVFGKWEWRERLTSIARQFGLSAELLKTAA
;
A
#
# COMPACT_ATOMS: atom_id res chain seq x y z
N MET A 1 20.45 0.24 -20.26
CA MET A 1 19.35 0.42 -19.28
C MET A 1 19.50 -0.65 -18.20
N LYS A 2 19.65 -0.29 -16.92
CA LYS A 2 19.55 -1.30 -15.86
C LYS A 2 18.08 -1.73 -15.82
N SER A 3 17.80 -3.01 -16.05
CA SER A 3 16.48 -3.58 -15.74
C SER A 3 16.21 -3.29 -14.28
N LEU A 4 15.24 -2.42 -14.00
CA LEU A 4 14.75 -2.25 -12.64
C LEU A 4 14.02 -3.56 -12.32
N ASN A 5 14.65 -4.42 -11.52
CA ASN A 5 13.97 -5.60 -11.01
C ASN A 5 12.86 -5.11 -10.09
N PHE A 6 11.60 -5.14 -10.51
CA PHE A 6 10.48 -4.81 -9.63
C PHE A 6 10.30 -5.91 -8.58
N LEU A 7 9.68 -5.58 -7.45
CA LEU A 7 9.23 -6.56 -6.47
C LEU A 7 8.12 -7.41 -7.09
N THR A 8 8.12 -8.68 -6.73
CA THR A 8 7.03 -9.61 -7.04
C THR A 8 5.79 -9.27 -6.21
N HIS A 9 4.62 -9.71 -6.66
CA HIS A 9 3.38 -9.57 -5.87
C HIS A 9 3.47 -10.27 -4.52
N GLN A 10 4.18 -11.40 -4.43
CA GLN A 10 4.42 -12.10 -3.16
C GLN A 10 5.26 -11.24 -2.20
N GLU A 11 6.37 -10.66 -2.66
CA GLU A 11 7.21 -9.79 -1.80
C GLU A 11 6.44 -8.56 -1.30
N ILE A 12 5.59 -7.98 -2.14
CA ILE A 12 4.71 -6.86 -1.76
C ILE A 12 3.73 -7.29 -0.68
N PHE A 13 3.06 -8.42 -0.88
CA PHE A 13 2.09 -8.98 0.06
C PHE A 13 2.75 -9.34 1.39
N ASP A 14 3.87 -10.04 1.36
CA ASP A 14 4.61 -10.47 2.55
C ASP A 14 5.07 -9.27 3.39
N ASN A 15 5.56 -8.20 2.74
CA ASN A 15 5.91 -6.97 3.43
C ASN A 15 4.70 -6.34 4.13
N ALA A 16 3.55 -6.28 3.45
CA ALA A 16 2.33 -5.71 4.02
C ALA A 16 1.82 -6.53 5.21
N VAL A 17 1.83 -7.86 5.12
CA VAL A 17 1.48 -8.76 6.22
C VAL A 17 2.40 -8.51 7.42
N GLN A 18 3.71 -8.55 7.21
CA GLN A 18 4.70 -8.32 8.27
C GLN A 18 4.52 -6.95 8.92
N HIS A 19 4.35 -5.89 8.12
CA HIS A 19 4.14 -4.53 8.62
C HIS A 19 2.88 -4.44 9.48
N LEU A 20 1.75 -4.92 8.98
CA LEU A 20 0.47 -4.83 9.69
C LEU A 20 0.51 -5.57 11.03
N PHE A 21 1.00 -6.82 11.05
CA PHE A 21 1.02 -7.59 12.29
C PHE A 21 2.10 -7.13 13.27
N THR A 22 3.22 -6.57 12.79
CA THR A 22 4.24 -5.94 13.66
C THR A 22 3.72 -4.63 14.27
N GLN A 23 3.07 -3.78 13.47
CA GLN A 23 2.51 -2.51 13.93
C GLN A 23 1.32 -2.72 14.87
N GLY A 24 0.47 -3.70 14.55
CA GLY A 24 -0.62 -4.14 15.41
C GLY A 24 -1.78 -3.14 15.58
N GLN A 25 -1.80 -2.03 14.84
CA GLN A 25 -2.84 -0.99 14.89
C GLN A 25 -2.90 -0.22 13.56
N ALA A 26 -4.04 0.39 13.23
CA ALA A 26 -4.14 1.28 12.07
C ALA A 26 -3.49 2.64 12.38
N ALA A 27 -2.73 3.19 11.43
CA ALA A 27 -2.20 4.53 11.50
C ALA A 27 -3.15 5.50 10.79
N LEU A 28 -3.83 6.35 11.54
CA LEU A 28 -4.83 7.28 11.00
C LEU A 28 -4.32 8.73 11.03
N LEU A 29 -4.71 9.50 10.01
CA LEU A 29 -4.64 10.95 9.99
C LEU A 29 -5.66 11.54 10.98
N PRO A 30 -5.50 12.80 11.43
CA PRO A 30 -6.43 13.44 12.37
C PRO A 30 -7.91 13.42 11.95
N HIS A 31 -8.18 13.31 10.64
CA HIS A 31 -9.53 13.28 10.06
C HIS A 31 -10.05 11.85 9.78
N GLY A 32 -9.35 10.82 10.25
CA GLY A 32 -9.79 9.42 10.18
C GLY A 32 -9.35 8.63 8.94
N GLY A 33 -8.71 9.24 7.95
CA GLY A 33 -8.14 8.53 6.80
C GLY A 33 -6.84 7.80 7.13
N GLY A 34 -6.51 6.71 6.43
CA GLY A 34 -5.24 6.00 6.60
C GLY A 34 -4.04 6.88 6.26
N ALA A 35 -3.03 6.88 7.13
CA ALA A 35 -1.79 7.63 6.93
C ALA A 35 -0.74 6.75 6.27
N TYR A 36 -0.10 7.22 5.18
CA TYR A 36 1.08 6.56 4.64
C TYR A 36 2.20 6.54 5.67
N ARG A 37 2.35 7.59 6.47
CA ARG A 37 3.22 7.57 7.64
C ARG A 37 2.55 8.10 8.88
N GLY A 38 2.83 7.45 9.99
CA GLY A 38 2.43 7.89 11.32
C GLY A 38 3.45 7.47 12.36
N PHE A 39 3.22 7.96 13.59
CA PHE A 39 4.04 7.65 14.76
C PHE A 39 4.26 6.14 14.98
N CYS A 40 3.28 5.32 14.61
CA CYS A 40 3.32 3.87 14.79
C CYS A 40 3.77 3.07 13.55
N GLY A 41 4.21 3.70 12.45
CA GLY A 41 4.72 3.01 11.26
C GLY A 41 3.96 3.26 9.94
N GLY A 42 2.71 3.74 10.00
CA GLY A 42 1.91 4.09 8.82
C GLY A 42 1.11 2.93 8.22
N CYS A 43 0.63 3.10 6.99
CA CYS A 43 -0.10 2.08 6.25
C CYS A 43 0.88 1.09 5.58
N PRO A 44 0.42 -0.11 5.17
CA PRO A 44 1.26 -1.13 4.54
C PRO A 44 1.88 -0.70 3.21
N ILE A 45 1.37 0.37 2.58
CA ILE A 45 1.97 0.91 1.36
C ILE A 45 3.07 1.92 1.70
N GLY A 46 2.90 2.67 2.79
CA GLY A 46 3.89 3.60 3.28
C GLY A 46 5.15 2.91 3.81
N SER A 47 5.04 1.68 4.34
CA SER A 47 6.19 0.86 4.77
C SER A 47 7.13 0.52 3.61
N LEU A 48 6.63 0.44 2.38
CA LEU A 48 7.42 0.21 1.17
C LEU A 48 8.22 1.46 0.77
N ILE A 49 7.78 2.65 1.20
CA ILE A 49 8.34 3.94 0.79
C ILE A 49 9.43 4.37 1.77
N LYS A 50 10.64 4.62 1.26
CA LYS A 50 11.78 5.02 2.08
C LYS A 50 11.61 6.42 2.69
N PRO A 51 12.21 6.70 3.87
CA PRO A 51 12.13 8.00 4.54
C PRO A 51 12.23 9.22 3.61
N ARG A 52 13.29 9.25 2.80
CA ARG A 52 13.63 10.31 1.84
C ARG A 52 12.70 10.46 0.63
N ASP A 53 11.90 9.45 0.34
CA ASP A 53 11.04 9.41 -0.86
C ASP A 53 9.58 9.75 -0.54
N TYR A 54 9.27 9.94 0.75
CA TYR A 54 7.98 10.39 1.25
C TYR A 54 7.88 11.91 1.27
N VAL A 55 6.70 12.40 0.91
CA VAL A 55 6.30 13.80 1.09
C VAL A 55 4.87 13.85 1.59
N THR A 56 4.53 14.85 2.40
CA THR A 56 3.20 14.99 3.02
C THR A 56 2.07 15.12 2.01
N ALA A 57 2.34 15.61 0.79
CA ALA A 57 1.37 15.67 -0.30
C ALA A 57 0.82 14.30 -0.72
N MET A 58 1.48 13.20 -0.36
CA MET A 58 0.98 11.84 -0.60
C MET A 58 -0.15 11.44 0.36
N GLU A 59 -0.25 12.10 1.51
CA GLU A 59 -1.26 11.75 2.52
C GLU A 59 -2.67 12.02 1.99
N GLY A 60 -3.58 11.10 2.28
CA GLY A 60 -4.95 11.16 1.76
C GLY A 60 -5.09 10.90 0.26
N VAL A 61 -4.04 10.40 -0.42
CA VAL A 61 -4.10 9.96 -1.83
C VAL A 61 -4.33 8.45 -1.93
N PRO A 62 -5.52 8.00 -2.37
CA PRO A 62 -5.77 6.58 -2.61
C PRO A 62 -4.92 5.99 -3.73
N ILE A 63 -4.42 4.77 -3.53
CA ILE A 63 -3.66 4.04 -4.55
C ILE A 63 -4.46 3.85 -5.83
N ARG A 64 -5.79 3.69 -5.73
CA ARG A 64 -6.69 3.51 -6.88
C ARG A 64 -6.64 4.65 -7.93
N TYR A 65 -6.08 5.81 -7.60
CA TYR A 65 -5.88 6.90 -8.57
C TYR A 65 -4.57 6.78 -9.37
N ILE A 66 -3.66 5.90 -8.96
CA ILE A 66 -2.45 5.62 -9.73
C ILE A 66 -2.85 4.96 -11.06
N GLY A 67 -2.39 5.54 -12.16
CA GLY A 67 -2.68 5.04 -13.51
C GLY A 67 -4.06 5.43 -14.06
N LYS A 68 -4.87 6.18 -13.30
CA LYS A 68 -6.09 6.80 -13.83
C LYS A 68 -5.74 7.98 -14.73
N SER A 69 -6.66 8.29 -15.64
CA SER A 69 -6.53 9.48 -16.48
C SER A 69 -6.71 10.74 -15.62
N PRO A 70 -6.11 11.88 -16.00
CA PRO A 70 -6.21 13.12 -15.23
C PRO A 70 -7.65 13.56 -14.97
N GLU A 71 -8.58 13.27 -15.88
CA GLU A 71 -10.00 13.64 -15.76
C GLU A 71 -10.72 12.85 -14.66
N ALA A 72 -10.21 11.68 -14.28
CA ALA A 72 -10.75 10.82 -13.24
C ALA A 72 -10.14 11.10 -11.85
N VAL A 73 -9.14 11.99 -11.77
CA VAL A 73 -8.46 12.38 -10.54
C VAL A 73 -8.93 13.78 -10.14
N PRO A 74 -9.37 14.00 -8.89
CA PRO A 74 -9.66 15.35 -8.42
C PRO A 74 -8.42 16.24 -8.55
N ALA A 75 -8.52 17.39 -9.21
CA ALA A 75 -7.37 18.23 -9.56
C ALA A 75 -6.47 18.61 -8.36
N TYR A 76 -7.04 18.73 -7.16
CA TYR A 76 -6.27 19.02 -5.94
C TYR A 76 -5.32 17.86 -5.52
N MET A 77 -5.51 16.65 -6.06
CA MET A 77 -4.70 15.47 -5.77
C MET A 77 -3.53 15.25 -6.74
N ASP A 78 -3.43 16.01 -7.84
CA ASP A 78 -2.45 15.75 -8.91
C ASP A 78 -1.00 15.68 -8.39
N VAL A 79 -0.63 16.63 -7.53
CA VAL A 79 0.70 16.67 -6.90
C VAL A 79 0.94 15.43 -6.05
N GLY A 80 -0.06 15.01 -5.29
CA GLY A 80 0.00 13.85 -4.41
C GLY A 80 0.09 12.54 -5.19
N VAL A 81 -0.72 12.38 -6.25
CA VAL A 81 -0.69 11.22 -7.15
C VAL A 81 0.67 11.12 -7.86
N ALA A 82 1.20 12.24 -8.34
CA ALA A 82 2.53 12.28 -8.98
C ALA A 82 3.66 11.97 -7.99
N ALA A 83 3.57 12.45 -6.75
CA ALA A 83 4.52 12.13 -5.69
C ALA A 83 4.49 10.64 -5.31
N LEU A 84 3.29 10.10 -5.08
CA LEU A 84 3.08 8.70 -4.71
C LEU A 84 3.56 7.75 -5.81
N LYS A 85 3.22 8.02 -7.08
CA LYS A 85 3.71 7.24 -8.23
C LYS A 85 5.23 7.17 -8.25
N ARG A 86 5.90 8.31 -8.05
CA ARG A 86 7.36 8.41 -8.03
C ARG A 86 7.97 7.64 -6.86
N ALA A 87 7.38 7.74 -5.68
CA ALA A 87 7.82 7.04 -4.48
C ALA A 87 7.73 5.51 -4.66
N LEU A 88 6.62 5.01 -5.20
CA LEU A 88 6.41 3.59 -5.49
C LEU A 88 7.42 3.06 -6.53
N LEU A 89 7.69 3.81 -7.60
CA LEU A 89 8.72 3.45 -8.58
C LEU A 89 10.12 3.35 -7.95
N ARG A 90 10.46 4.27 -7.05
CA ARG A 90 11.73 4.22 -6.29
C ARG A 90 11.78 3.07 -5.29
N ALA A 91 10.63 2.64 -4.80
CA ALA A 91 10.45 1.43 -3.99
C ALA A 91 10.47 0.13 -4.82
N ARG A 92 10.73 0.21 -6.13
CA ARG A 92 10.73 -0.94 -7.06
C ARG A 92 9.35 -1.59 -7.16
N ILE A 93 8.28 -0.81 -7.11
CA ILE A 93 6.91 -1.26 -7.35
C ILE A 93 6.50 -0.94 -8.79
N ASN A 94 6.00 -1.94 -9.52
CA ASN A 94 5.56 -1.77 -10.90
C ASN A 94 4.15 -1.15 -10.99
N VAL A 95 4.06 0.18 -10.83
CA VAL A 95 2.79 0.91 -10.93
C VAL A 95 2.22 1.04 -12.34
N PHE A 96 2.89 0.48 -13.36
CA PHE A 96 2.37 0.40 -14.72
C PHE A 96 1.55 -0.87 -14.95
N ASP A 97 1.73 -1.88 -14.10
CA ASP A 97 0.92 -3.09 -14.10
C ASP A 97 -0.37 -2.87 -13.30
N PRO A 98 -1.56 -2.94 -13.93
CA PRO A 98 -2.83 -2.76 -13.24
C PRO A 98 -3.05 -3.75 -12.08
N THR A 99 -2.57 -4.99 -12.21
CA THR A 99 -2.70 -6.01 -11.16
C THR A 99 -1.90 -5.61 -9.91
N THR A 100 -0.70 -5.04 -10.09
CA THR A 100 0.07 -4.46 -8.99
C THR A 100 -0.69 -3.33 -8.30
N VAL A 101 -1.29 -2.40 -9.05
CA VAL A 101 -2.08 -1.29 -8.47
C VAL A 101 -3.30 -1.81 -7.71
N GLU A 102 -3.98 -2.84 -8.24
CA GLU A 102 -5.12 -3.48 -7.58
C GLU A 102 -4.70 -4.14 -6.26
N LEU A 103 -3.61 -4.91 -6.25
CA LEU A 103 -3.06 -5.53 -5.04
C LEU A 103 -2.77 -4.48 -3.96
N LEU A 104 -2.07 -3.40 -4.31
CA LEU A 104 -1.74 -2.31 -3.38
C LEU A 104 -3.01 -1.63 -2.87
N SER A 105 -4.03 -1.44 -3.72
CA SER A 105 -5.31 -0.85 -3.32
C SER A 105 -6.05 -1.76 -2.33
N CYS A 106 -6.05 -3.08 -2.55
CA CYS A 106 -6.64 -4.05 -1.63
C CYS A 106 -5.91 -4.03 -0.28
N LEU A 107 -4.57 -4.03 -0.28
CA LEU A 107 -3.76 -3.98 0.93
C LEU A 107 -3.96 -2.68 1.72
N GLN A 108 -4.02 -1.54 1.04
CA GLN A 108 -4.39 -0.26 1.67
C GLN A 108 -5.77 -0.33 2.30
N ASN A 109 -6.75 -0.92 1.62
CA ASN A 109 -8.12 -1.02 2.12
C ASN A 109 -8.24 -1.91 3.38
N VAL A 110 -7.42 -2.96 3.52
CA VAL A 110 -7.34 -3.76 4.76
C VAL A 110 -7.08 -2.87 5.98
N HIS A 111 -6.11 -1.96 5.84
CA HIS A 111 -5.70 -1.05 6.88
C HIS A 111 -6.72 0.09 7.12
N ASP A 112 -7.27 0.65 6.05
CA ASP A 112 -8.08 1.87 6.11
C ASP A 112 -9.52 1.62 6.59
N VAL A 113 -10.07 0.43 6.32
CA VAL A 113 -11.50 0.14 6.54
C VAL A 113 -11.74 -0.87 7.66
N PHE A 114 -10.85 -1.84 7.83
CA PHE A 114 -11.12 -3.00 8.70
C PHE A 114 -10.36 -2.93 10.01
N GLY A 115 -10.99 -3.47 11.06
CA GLY A 115 -10.33 -3.63 12.35
C GLY A 115 -9.30 -4.77 12.32
N LYS A 116 -8.30 -4.71 13.21
CA LYS A 116 -7.24 -5.73 13.32
C LYS A 116 -7.77 -7.17 13.34
N TRP A 117 -8.90 -7.38 14.03
CA TRP A 117 -9.56 -8.69 14.15
C TRP A 117 -9.97 -9.30 12.81
N GLU A 118 -10.25 -8.46 11.80
CA GLU A 118 -10.63 -8.89 10.44
C GLU A 118 -9.44 -9.04 9.50
N TRP A 119 -8.27 -8.46 9.82
CA TRP A 119 -7.15 -8.37 8.89
C TRP A 119 -6.70 -9.74 8.36
N ARG A 120 -6.64 -10.75 9.23
CA ARG A 120 -6.25 -12.11 8.84
C ARG A 120 -7.15 -12.68 7.75
N GLU A 121 -8.47 -12.57 7.92
CA GLU A 121 -9.45 -13.08 6.96
C GLU A 121 -9.34 -12.31 5.64
N ARG A 122 -9.25 -10.97 5.70
CA ARG A 122 -9.12 -10.12 4.51
C ARG A 122 -7.84 -10.40 3.74
N LEU A 123 -6.70 -10.52 4.43
CA LEU A 123 -5.41 -10.83 3.80
C LEU A 123 -5.40 -12.25 3.21
N THR A 124 -6.10 -13.21 3.83
CA THR A 124 -6.28 -14.56 3.26
C THR A 124 -7.08 -14.50 1.96
N SER A 125 -8.15 -13.71 1.92
CA SER A 125 -8.95 -13.49 0.70
C SER A 125 -8.12 -12.86 -0.42
N ILE A 126 -7.31 -11.84 -0.08
CA ILE A 126 -6.38 -11.19 -1.03
C ILE A 126 -5.37 -12.21 -1.55
N ALA A 127 -4.73 -12.99 -0.68
CA ALA A 127 -3.76 -14.01 -1.12
C ALA A 127 -4.41 -14.97 -2.13
N ARG A 128 -5.62 -15.44 -1.87
CA ARG A 128 -6.37 -16.29 -2.79
C ARG A 128 -6.70 -15.60 -4.12
N GLN A 129 -7.14 -14.33 -4.09
CA GLN A 129 -7.49 -13.57 -5.29
C GLN A 129 -6.29 -13.40 -6.24
N PHE A 130 -5.10 -13.16 -5.68
CA PHE A 130 -3.88 -12.90 -6.45
C PHE A 130 -3.00 -14.15 -6.64
N GLY A 131 -3.45 -15.33 -6.19
CA GLY A 131 -2.68 -16.57 -6.30
C GLY A 131 -1.39 -16.58 -5.48
N LEU A 132 -1.39 -15.89 -4.34
CA LEU A 132 -0.24 -15.72 -3.44
C LEU A 132 -0.27 -16.73 -2.29
N SER A 133 0.89 -16.99 -1.73
CA SER A 133 1.06 -17.78 -0.51
C SER A 133 0.54 -17.02 0.71
N ALA A 134 -0.27 -17.71 1.52
CA ALA A 134 -0.79 -17.22 2.80
C ALA A 134 -0.02 -17.79 4.01
N GLU A 135 1.11 -18.45 3.81
CA GLU A 135 1.85 -19.12 4.91
C GLU A 135 2.27 -18.13 6.02
N LEU A 136 2.70 -16.93 5.67
CA LEU A 136 3.05 -15.90 6.67
C LEU A 136 1.89 -15.51 7.57
N LEU A 137 0.65 -15.60 7.08
CA LEU A 137 -0.51 -15.34 7.92
C LEU A 137 -0.62 -16.39 9.02
N LYS A 138 -0.32 -17.67 8.76
CA LYS A 138 -0.41 -18.73 9.79
C LYS A 138 0.52 -18.49 10.98
N THR A 139 1.64 -17.82 10.75
CA THR A 139 2.67 -17.55 11.76
C THR A 139 2.58 -16.16 12.39
N ALA A 140 1.90 -15.21 11.76
CA ALA A 140 1.69 -13.88 12.33
C ALA A 140 0.73 -13.98 13.52
N ALA A 141 1.09 -13.46 14.69
CA ALA A 141 0.32 -13.53 15.94
C ALA A 141 -0.32 -12.18 16.28
#